data_AF-A0AAW0LW77-F1
#
_entry.id   AF-A0AAW0LW77-F1
#
_cell.length_a   1.000
_cell.length_b   1.000
_cell.length_c   1.000
_cell.angle_alpha   90.00
_cell.angle_beta   90.00
_cell.angle_gamma   90.00
#
_symmetry.space_group_name_H-M   'P 1'
#
loop_
_entity.id
_entity.type
_entity.pdbx_description
1 polymer ?
#
loop_
_entity_poly.entity_id
_entity_poly.type
_entity_poly.pdbx_seq_one_letter_code
_entity_poly.pdbx_strand_id
1 'polypeptide(L)'
;MGLLELKIYLKSKTNHTKPLLPTWVNESKSECCSWKQVKCSTTTGYVIKLMLCSTNQEQDYKDTWFLNMSLFQPFKELRNLDLSDNRIAGLHYSKR
;
A
#
# COMPACT_ATOMS: atom_id res chain seq x y z
N MET A 1 -2.79 9.87 7.37
CA MET A 1 -3.54 9.88 6.09
C MET A 1 -2.88 9.06 4.98
N GLY A 2 -1.55 9.12 4.79
CA GLY A 2 -0.87 8.45 3.65
C GLY A 2 -1.19 6.96 3.40
N LEU A 3 -1.42 6.13 4.44
CA LEU A 3 -1.81 4.73 4.22
C LEU A 3 -3.20 4.57 3.57
N LEU A 4 -4.16 5.44 3.91
CA LEU A 4 -5.50 5.38 3.34
C LEU A 4 -5.48 5.87 1.88
N GLU A 5 -4.68 6.89 1.57
CA GLU A 5 -4.42 7.32 0.19
C GLU A 5 -3.77 6.19 -0.63
N LEU A 6 -2.78 5.50 -0.06
CA LEU A 6 -2.16 4.34 -0.69
C LEU A 6 -3.18 3.22 -0.95
N LYS A 7 -4.08 2.94 0.01
CA LYS A 7 -5.16 1.95 -0.16
C LYS A 7 -6.12 2.32 -1.30
N ILE A 8 -6.54 3.57 -1.39
CA ILE A 8 -7.39 4.07 -2.48
C ILE A 8 -6.66 3.90 -3.82
N TYR A 9 -5.39 4.27 -3.87
CA TYR A 9 -4.59 4.12 -5.08
C TYR A 9 -4.47 2.65 -5.50
N LEU A 10 -4.14 1.74 -4.59
CA LEU A 10 -4.07 0.30 -4.91
C LEU A 10 -5.43 -0.24 -5.38
N LYS A 11 -6.53 0.19 -4.75
CA LYS A 11 -7.89 -0.18 -5.17
C LYS A 11 -8.20 0.29 -6.59
N SER A 12 -7.67 1.45 -7.01
CA SER A 12 -7.82 1.94 -8.39
C SER A 12 -7.08 1.10 -9.44
N LYS A 13 -6.13 0.26 -9.01
CA LYS A 13 -5.34 -0.62 -9.89
C LYS A 13 -5.96 -1.99 -10.07
N THR A 14 -7.07 -2.29 -9.42
CA THR A 14 -7.73 -3.60 -9.48
C THR A 14 -9.23 -3.46 -9.66
N ASN A 15 -9.84 -4.41 -10.38
CA ASN A 15 -11.29 -4.52 -10.51
C ASN A 15 -11.92 -5.40 -9.41
N HIS A 16 -11.13 -5.80 -8.40
CA HIS A 16 -11.61 -6.61 -7.28
C HIS A 16 -12.86 -5.98 -6.68
N THR A 17 -13.93 -6.75 -6.55
CA THR A 17 -15.14 -6.28 -5.84
C THR A 17 -14.97 -6.39 -4.32
N LYS A 18 -14.10 -7.28 -3.86
CA LYS A 18 -13.80 -7.48 -2.44
C LYS A 18 -13.11 -6.25 -1.81
N PRO A 19 -13.34 -6.00 -0.51
CA PRO A 19 -12.62 -4.96 0.21
C PRO A 19 -11.12 -5.22 0.21
N LEU A 20 -10.34 -4.29 -0.35
CA LEU A 20 -8.88 -4.34 -0.31
C LEU A 20 -8.39 -3.84 1.05
N LEU A 21 -7.44 -4.55 1.67
CA LEU A 21 -6.84 -4.20 2.98
C LEU A 21 -7.93 -3.85 4.02
N PRO A 22 -8.80 -4.81 4.39
CA PRO A 22 -10.03 -4.53 5.13
C PRO A 22 -9.80 -3.93 6.53
N THR A 23 -8.62 -4.17 7.13
CA THR A 23 -8.26 -3.62 8.44
C THR A 23 -7.79 -2.18 8.41
N TRP A 24 -7.51 -1.62 7.23
CA TRP A 24 -7.08 -0.23 7.08
C TRP A 24 -8.33 0.66 7.09
N VAL A 25 -8.76 1.07 8.28
CA VAL A 25 -10.00 1.80 8.52
C VAL A 25 -9.73 3.24 8.90
N ASN A 26 -10.66 4.13 8.52
CA ASN A 26 -10.59 5.55 8.83
C ASN A 26 -11.42 5.85 10.10
N GLU A 27 -11.09 5.22 11.21
CA GLU A 27 -11.76 5.48 12.49
C GLU A 27 -10.89 6.40 13.35
N SER A 28 -11.53 7.32 14.08
CA SER A 28 -10.88 8.36 14.89
C SER A 28 -9.96 7.84 16.00
N LYS A 29 -9.99 6.53 16.29
CA LYS A 29 -9.13 5.85 17.27
C LYS A 29 -8.28 4.73 16.67
N SER A 30 -8.29 4.54 15.35
CA SER A 30 -7.58 3.43 14.74
C SER A 30 -6.09 3.73 14.63
N GLU A 31 -5.30 3.05 15.46
CA GLU A 31 -3.85 3.04 15.37
C GLU A 31 -3.42 2.15 14.20
N CYS A 32 -2.81 2.75 13.17
CA CYS A 32 -2.44 2.01 11.97
C CYS A 32 -1.46 0.86 12.21
N CYS A 33 -0.73 0.90 13.32
CA CYS A 33 0.19 -0.16 13.74
C CYS A 33 -0.52 -1.46 14.14
N SER A 34 -1.84 -1.42 14.38
CA SER A 34 -2.68 -2.60 14.59
C SER A 34 -3.21 -3.21 13.28
N TRP A 35 -3.07 -2.51 12.15
CA TRP A 35 -3.59 -2.98 10.88
C TRP A 35 -2.79 -4.17 10.37
N LYS A 36 -3.49 -5.14 9.77
CA LYS A 36 -2.82 -6.23 9.06
C LYS A 36 -1.93 -5.62 7.98
N GLN A 37 -0.78 -6.25 7.77
CA GLN A 37 0.21 -5.87 6.75
C GLN A 37 0.97 -4.56 7.03
N VAL A 38 0.74 -3.92 8.18
CA VAL A 38 1.53 -2.79 8.68
C VAL A 38 2.37 -3.27 9.85
N LYS A 39 3.66 -2.92 9.85
CA LYS A 39 4.51 -3.08 11.03
C LYS A 39 5.16 -1.74 11.35
N CYS A 40 4.98 -1.32 12.60
CA CYS A 40 5.60 -0.13 13.14
C CYS A 40 6.82 -0.47 13.99
N SER A 41 7.69 0.52 14.14
CA SER A 41 8.74 0.52 15.15
C SER A 41 8.12 0.57 16.53
N THR A 42 8.57 -0.30 17.44
CA THR A 42 8.14 -0.27 18.85
C THR A 42 8.73 0.92 19.60
N THR A 43 9.78 1.55 19.07
CA THR A 43 10.46 2.69 19.69
C THR A 43 9.86 4.02 19.23
N THR A 44 9.62 4.19 17.93
CA THR A 44 9.22 5.48 17.34
C THR A 44 7.74 5.53 16.97
N GLY A 45 7.05 4.38 16.91
CA GLY A 45 5.67 4.29 16.44
C GLY A 45 5.51 4.46 14.92
N TYR A 46 6.57 4.77 14.17
CA TYR A 46 6.49 4.96 12.73
C TYR A 46 6.42 3.64 11.96
N VAL A 47 5.77 3.67 10.81
CA VAL A 47 5.67 2.53 9.88
C VAL A 47 7.06 2.21 9.32
N ILE A 48 7.55 1.00 9.58
CA ILE A 48 8.84 0.50 9.10
C ILE A 48 8.70 -0.60 8.05
N LYS A 49 7.54 -1.27 7.98
CA LYS A 49 7.30 -2.31 6.99
C LYS A 49 5.85 -2.33 6.52
N LEU A 50 5.69 -2.47 5.19
CA LEU A 50 4.42 -2.67 4.51
C LEU A 50 4.47 -3.97 3.70
N MET A 51 3.46 -4.82 3.89
CA MET A 51 3.33 -6.13 3.21
C MET A 51 2.16 -6.10 2.23
N LEU A 52 2.37 -5.57 1.04
CA LEU A 52 1.33 -5.29 0.05
C LEU A 52 1.35 -6.30 -1.10
N CYS A 53 1.76 -7.54 -0.84
CA CYS A 53 1.76 -8.61 -1.83
C CYS A 53 0.34 -8.93 -2.31
N SER A 54 0.20 -9.30 -3.59
CA SER A 54 -1.02 -9.91 -4.13
C SER A 54 -2.29 -9.05 -4.03
N THR A 55 -2.14 -7.72 -4.11
CA THR A 55 -3.27 -6.77 -4.09
C THR A 55 -4.00 -6.62 -5.43
N ASN A 56 -3.45 -7.17 -6.53
CA ASN A 56 -4.02 -7.06 -7.90
C ASN A 56 -4.18 -8.43 -8.62
N GLN A 57 -4.66 -9.47 -7.92
CA GLN A 57 -4.64 -10.85 -8.46
C GLN A 57 -5.67 -11.16 -9.57
N GLU A 58 -6.77 -10.42 -9.73
CA GLU A 58 -7.90 -10.82 -10.61
C GLU A 58 -7.90 -10.09 -11.97
N GLN A 59 -6.91 -9.22 -12.25
CA GLN A 59 -6.82 -8.63 -13.58
C GLN A 59 -6.40 -9.67 -14.63
N ASP A 60 -6.50 -9.34 -15.92
CA ASP A 60 -5.95 -10.20 -16.98
C ASP A 60 -4.41 -10.04 -17.02
N TYR A 61 -3.66 -11.07 -17.42
CA TYR A 61 -2.19 -11.10 -17.34
C TYR A 61 -1.52 -9.96 -18.14
N LYS A 62 -2.28 -9.35 -19.07
CA LYS A 62 -1.87 -8.23 -19.92
C LYS A 62 -2.00 -6.86 -19.25
N ASP A 63 -2.77 -6.76 -18.16
CA ASP A 63 -3.01 -5.52 -17.43
C ASP A 63 -1.92 -5.28 -16.40
N THR A 64 -0.73 -4.93 -16.88
CA THR A 64 0.35 -4.46 -16.01
C THR A 64 0.24 -2.96 -15.76
N TRP A 65 0.83 -2.47 -14.68
CA TRP A 65 0.72 -1.06 -14.31
C TRP A 65 2.01 -0.50 -13.73
N PHE A 66 2.12 0.84 -13.76
CA PHE A 66 3.26 1.56 -13.20
C PHE A 66 2.95 2.07 -11.81
N LEU A 67 3.82 1.75 -10.86
CA LEU A 67 3.69 2.17 -9.47
C LEU A 67 4.18 3.61 -9.29
N ASN A 68 3.32 4.47 -8.73
CA ASN A 68 3.72 5.81 -8.34
C ASN A 68 4.50 5.78 -7.02
N MET A 69 5.83 5.90 -7.12
CA MET A 69 6.71 5.89 -5.94
C MET A 69 6.54 7.12 -5.04
N SER A 70 5.98 8.23 -5.56
CA SER A 70 5.74 9.43 -4.76
C SER A 70 4.74 9.20 -3.62
N LEU A 71 3.90 8.16 -3.71
CA LEU A 71 2.98 7.75 -2.65
C LEU A 71 3.70 7.30 -1.37
N PHE A 72 4.97 6.88 -1.48
CA PHE A 72 5.72 6.40 -0.32
C PHE A 72 6.53 7.48 0.39
N GLN A 73 6.61 8.70 -0.15
CA GLN A 73 7.36 9.80 0.44
C GLN A 73 6.99 10.14 1.90
N PRO A 74 5.72 10.03 2.34
CA PRO A 74 5.37 10.28 3.74
C PRO A 74 5.96 9.25 4.72
N PHE A 75 6.32 8.05 4.27
CA PHE A 75 6.80 6.96 5.14
C PHE A 75 8.33 7.01 5.29
N LYS A 76 8.83 8.05 5.96
CA LYS A 76 10.27 8.33 6.09
C LYS A 76 11.09 7.23 6.78
N GLU A 77 10.46 6.41 7.62
CA GLU A 77 11.11 5.28 8.30
C GLU A 77 10.82 3.93 7.64
N LEU A 78 10.18 3.89 6.46
CA LEU A 78 9.89 2.64 5.76
C LEU A 78 11.19 1.97 5.31
N ARG A 79 11.44 0.76 5.80
CA ARG A 79 12.63 -0.04 5.52
C ARG A 79 12.32 -1.23 4.61
N ASN A 80 11.11 -1.77 4.71
CA ASN A 80 10.70 -2.95 3.96
C ASN A 80 9.36 -2.70 3.28
N LEU A 81 9.36 -2.83 1.96
CA LEU A 81 8.17 -2.74 1.14
C LEU A 81 8.08 -4.00 0.30
N ASP A 82 7.10 -4.84 0.61
CA ASP A 82 6.79 -6.03 -0.19
C ASP A 82 5.62 -5.71 -1.13
N LEU A 83 5.90 -5.79 -2.43
CA LEU A 83 4.96 -5.52 -3.52
C LEU A 83 4.84 -6.73 -4.46
N SER A 84 5.24 -7.91 -4.00
CA SER A 84 5.26 -9.12 -4.80
C SER A 84 3.87 -9.44 -5.35
N ASP A 85 3.81 -10.10 -6.50
CA ASP A 85 2.54 -10.57 -7.11
C ASP A 85 1.50 -9.47 -7.39
N ASN A 86 1.94 -8.24 -7.62
CA ASN A 86 1.06 -7.11 -7.98
C ASN A 86 1.05 -6.75 -9.47
N ARG A 87 1.82 -7.45 -10.32
CA ARG A 87 1.90 -7.18 -11.77
C ARG A 87 2.37 -5.76 -12.11
N ILE A 88 3.31 -5.26 -11.33
CA ILE A 88 3.93 -3.95 -11.54
C ILE A 88 4.95 -4.08 -12.69
N ALA A 89 4.71 -3.40 -13.81
CA ALA A 89 5.62 -3.38 -14.96
C ALA A 89 6.80 -2.44 -14.75
N GLY A 90 6.68 -1.46 -13.86
CA GLY A 90 7.74 -0.51 -13.59
C GLY A 90 7.36 0.53 -12.56
N LEU A 91 8.32 1.41 -12.26
CA LEU A 91 8.16 2.50 -11.31
C LEU A 91 8.06 3.83 -12.07
N HIS A 92 7.15 4.69 -11.61
CA HIS A 92 7.04 6.06 -12.06
C HIS A 92 7.17 7.02 -10.89
N TYR A 93 7.91 8.10 -11.08
CA TYR A 93 8.03 9.18 -10.11
C TYR A 93 7.27 10.39 -10.63
N SER A 94 6.16 10.73 -9.97
CA SER A 94 5.51 12.01 -10.24
C SER A 94 6.38 13.12 -9.69
N LYS A 95 6.91 13.99 -10.58
CA LYS A 95 7.39 15.31 -10.16
C LYS A 95 6.17 16.11 -9.71
N ARG A 96 6.19 16.60 -8.48
CA ARG A 96 5.28 17.67 -8.06
C ARG A 96 5.63 18.95 -8.81
#